data_AF-A0A4R5LV14-F1
#
_entry.id   AF-A0A4R5LV14-F1
#
_cell.length_a   1.000
_cell.length_b   1.000
_cell.length_c   1.000
_cell.angle_alpha   90.00
_cell.angle_beta   90.00
_cell.angle_gamma   90.00
#
_symmetry.space_group_name_H-M   'P 1'
#
loop_
_entity.id
_entity.type
_entity.pdbx_description
1 polymer ?
#
loop_
_entity_poly.entity_id
_entity_poly.type
_entity_poly.pdbx_seq_one_letter_code
_entity_poly.pdbx_strand_id
1 'polypeptide(L)'
;MQRDNNFRQFLLFAFALIVPCFALWTLAAGPLSMPAVGLADMILRAWFPEIVDGLVSRGMDAVLLTNFGELNGRPVAPELSEYQLGFVINPGVLTYSLPFYATLHFATQKDSYLADFITGAIILFPLVLLGLLSLCLKELMVNLGGLFMETARVPNGTFIALFYQLNVLIVPTVAPILLWAWQSRDTALLRGLLNLPPRSDGEEVA
;
A
#
# COMPACT_ATOMS: atom_id res chain seq x y z
N MET A 1 15.17 -26.18 -23.27
CA MET A 1 13.87 -26.10 -23.98
C MET A 1 12.67 -25.96 -23.03
N GLN A 2 12.41 -26.89 -22.10
CA GLN A 2 11.22 -26.79 -21.23
C GLN A 2 11.26 -25.59 -20.24
N ARG A 3 12.47 -25.22 -19.77
CA ARG A 3 12.72 -24.06 -18.90
C ARG A 3 12.35 -22.71 -19.55
N ASP A 4 12.74 -22.51 -20.81
CA ASP A 4 12.51 -21.26 -21.55
C ASP A 4 11.02 -21.06 -21.86
N ASN A 5 10.31 -22.15 -22.13
CA ASN A 5 8.88 -22.14 -22.40
C ASN A 5 8.07 -21.74 -21.15
N ASN A 6 8.39 -22.27 -19.97
CA ASN A 6 7.69 -21.95 -18.72
C ASN A 6 7.85 -20.46 -18.34
N PHE A 7 9.06 -19.92 -18.50
CA PHE A 7 9.31 -18.51 -18.22
C PHE A 7 8.63 -17.58 -19.23
N ARG A 8 8.72 -17.90 -20.53
CA ARG A 8 8.03 -17.13 -21.57
C ARG A 8 6.51 -17.14 -21.37
N GLN A 9 5.94 -18.29 -21.03
CA GLN A 9 4.52 -18.42 -20.75
C GLN A 9 4.10 -17.58 -19.54
N PHE A 10 4.87 -17.64 -18.44
CA PHE A 10 4.66 -16.78 -17.28
C PHE A 10 4.66 -15.30 -17.66
N LEU A 11 5.67 -14.83 -18.41
CA LEU A 11 5.75 -13.43 -18.82
C LEU A 11 4.55 -13.02 -19.67
N LEU A 12 4.21 -13.81 -20.70
CA LEU A 12 3.07 -13.52 -21.57
C LEU A 12 1.76 -13.45 -20.77
N PHE A 13 1.58 -14.38 -19.84
CA PHE A 13 0.36 -14.43 -19.03
C PHE A 13 0.32 -13.31 -17.99
N ALA A 14 1.45 -12.97 -17.36
CA ALA A 14 1.57 -11.80 -16.49
C ALA A 14 1.22 -10.52 -17.25
N PHE A 15 1.80 -10.28 -18.43
CA PHE A 15 1.46 -9.11 -19.25
C PHE A 15 -0.02 -9.07 -19.64
N ALA A 16 -0.61 -10.23 -19.99
CA ALA A 16 -2.03 -10.31 -20.28
C ALA A 16 -2.91 -10.03 -19.05
N LEU A 17 -2.48 -10.44 -17.85
CA LEU A 17 -3.21 -10.26 -16.59
C LEU A 17 -3.10 -8.85 -16.00
N ILE A 18 -2.05 -8.08 -16.33
CA ILE A 18 -1.92 -6.69 -15.84
C ILE A 18 -3.20 -5.90 -16.12
N VAL A 19 -3.69 -5.93 -17.37
CA VAL A 19 -4.84 -5.14 -17.79
C VAL A 19 -6.10 -5.45 -16.98
N PRO A 20 -6.59 -6.71 -16.91
CA PRO A 20 -7.78 -7.04 -16.14
C PRO A 20 -7.57 -6.86 -14.63
N CYS A 21 -6.40 -7.17 -14.07
CA CYS A 21 -6.14 -6.99 -12.64
C CYS A 21 -6.21 -5.51 -12.24
N PHE A 22 -5.58 -4.63 -13.02
CA PHE A 22 -5.65 -3.19 -12.77
C PHE A 22 -7.04 -2.62 -13.04
N ALA A 23 -7.75 -3.10 -14.06
CA ALA A 23 -9.13 -2.68 -14.33
C ALA A 23 -10.11 -3.08 -13.21
N LEU A 24 -9.95 -4.27 -12.62
CA LEU A 24 -10.74 -4.65 -11.45
C LEU A 24 -10.37 -3.82 -10.22
N TRP A 25 -9.08 -3.53 -10.04
CA TRP A 25 -8.62 -2.69 -8.94
C TRP A 25 -9.12 -1.25 -9.05
N THR A 26 -9.18 -0.62 -10.23
CA THR A 26 -9.71 0.74 -10.35
C THR A 26 -11.16 0.86 -9.87
N LEU A 27 -11.95 -0.21 -10.00
CA LEU A 27 -13.31 -0.27 -9.49
C LEU A 27 -13.38 -0.56 -7.98
N ALA A 28 -12.42 -1.33 -7.46
CA ALA A 28 -12.43 -1.83 -6.09
C ALA A 28 -11.56 -1.01 -5.12
N ALA A 29 -10.68 -0.14 -5.60
CA ALA A 29 -9.63 0.49 -4.80
C ALA A 29 -10.17 1.37 -3.67
N GLY A 30 -11.26 2.13 -3.91
CA GLY A 30 -11.92 2.91 -2.87
C GLY A 30 -12.36 2.02 -1.69
N PRO A 31 -13.27 1.04 -1.91
CA PRO A 31 -13.67 0.08 -0.88
C PRO A 31 -12.50 -0.68 -0.23
N LEU A 32 -11.47 -1.07 -0.99
CA LEU A 32 -10.29 -1.77 -0.47
C LEU A 32 -9.48 -0.89 0.49
N SER A 33 -9.45 0.42 0.26
CA SER A 33 -8.73 1.37 1.10
C SER A 33 -9.49 1.78 2.36
N MET A 34 -10.83 1.65 2.41
CA MET A 34 -11.66 2.11 3.53
C MET A 34 -11.21 1.57 4.90
N PRO A 35 -10.89 0.26 5.08
CA PRO A 35 -10.47 -0.23 6.39
C PRO A 35 -9.12 0.38 6.83
N ALA A 36 -8.20 0.59 5.89
CA ALA A 36 -6.92 1.22 6.19
C ALA A 36 -7.12 2.71 6.53
N VAL A 37 -8.03 3.39 5.85
CA VAL A 37 -8.42 4.78 6.15
C VAL A 37 -9.02 4.88 7.55
N GLY A 38 -9.96 4.01 7.92
CA GLY A 38 -10.56 4.04 9.26
C GLY A 38 -9.56 3.74 10.39
N LEU A 39 -8.63 2.81 10.18
CA LEU A 39 -7.55 2.56 11.15
C LEU A 39 -6.57 3.73 11.23
N ALA A 40 -6.23 4.34 10.09
CA ALA A 40 -5.37 5.52 10.06
C ALA A 40 -6.03 6.72 10.75
N ASP A 41 -7.33 6.95 10.56
CA ASP A 41 -8.12 7.95 11.29
C ASP A 41 -7.97 7.77 12.81
N MET A 42 -8.25 6.56 13.30
CA MET A 42 -8.16 6.23 14.72
C MET A 42 -6.76 6.50 15.27
N ILE A 43 -5.72 6.07 14.56
CA ILE A 43 -4.33 6.26 14.99
C ILE A 43 -3.95 7.75 14.98
N LEU A 44 -4.29 8.49 13.92
CA LEU A 44 -3.92 9.89 13.78
C LEU A 44 -4.62 10.78 14.80
N ARG A 45 -5.92 10.56 15.05
CA ARG A 45 -6.68 11.31 16.07
C ARG A 45 -6.20 10.99 17.48
N ALA A 46 -5.77 9.76 17.74
CA ALA A 46 -5.17 9.40 19.02
C ALA A 46 -3.76 10.01 19.20
N TRP A 47 -2.98 10.14 18.12
CA TRP A 47 -1.62 10.64 18.17
C TRP A 47 -1.57 12.18 18.16
N PHE A 48 -2.39 12.83 17.33
CA PHE A 48 -2.42 14.29 17.13
C PHE A 48 -3.83 14.88 17.30
N PRO A 49 -4.46 14.74 18.48
CA PRO A 49 -5.86 15.14 18.69
C PRO A 49 -6.11 16.65 18.50
N GLU A 50 -5.10 17.49 18.71
CA GLU A 50 -5.21 18.94 18.56
C GLU A 50 -5.06 19.40 17.10
N ILE A 51 -4.51 18.55 16.23
CA ILE A 51 -4.21 18.89 14.83
C ILE A 51 -5.19 18.23 13.87
N VAL A 52 -5.49 16.95 14.10
CA VAL A 52 -6.28 16.13 13.18
C VAL A 52 -7.71 16.04 13.70
N ASP A 53 -8.66 16.53 12.90
CA ASP A 53 -10.09 16.34 13.16
C ASP A 53 -10.53 14.94 12.73
N GLY A 54 -10.10 14.52 11.54
CA GLY A 54 -10.24 13.14 11.08
C GLY A 54 -9.74 12.86 9.66
N LEU A 55 -9.84 11.61 9.25
CA LEU A 55 -9.50 11.13 7.92
C LEU A 55 -10.70 10.37 7.35
N VAL A 56 -11.33 10.93 6.31
CA VAL A 56 -12.60 10.42 5.78
C VAL A 56 -12.43 9.93 4.35
N SER A 57 -12.94 8.75 4.04
CA SER A 57 -12.98 8.24 2.66
C SER A 57 -14.01 9.00 1.81
N ARG A 58 -13.59 9.46 0.63
CA ARG A 58 -14.44 10.12 -0.37
C ARG A 58 -14.23 9.46 -1.74
N GLY A 59 -15.01 8.42 -2.01
CA GLY A 59 -14.88 7.63 -3.23
C GLY A 59 -13.54 6.89 -3.28
N MET A 60 -12.66 7.35 -4.18
CA MET A 60 -11.32 6.78 -4.37
C MET A 60 -10.24 7.50 -3.55
N ASP A 61 -10.55 8.70 -3.06
CA ASP A 61 -9.64 9.52 -2.27
C ASP A 61 -9.99 9.42 -0.78
N ALA A 62 -9.08 9.90 0.06
CA ALA A 62 -9.30 10.20 1.46
C ALA A 62 -9.04 11.68 1.71
N VAL A 63 -9.80 12.31 2.59
CA VAL A 63 -9.60 13.70 2.97
C VAL A 63 -9.14 13.75 4.42
N LEU A 64 -7.93 14.23 4.65
CA LEU A 64 -7.36 14.48 5.97
C LEU A 64 -7.80 15.87 6.44
N LEU A 65 -8.79 15.91 7.31
CA LEU A 65 -9.33 17.11 7.93
C LEU A 65 -8.49 17.49 9.15
N THR A 66 -8.20 18.78 9.26
CA THR A 66 -7.46 19.35 10.38
C THR A 66 -8.34 20.27 11.20
N ASN A 67 -7.94 20.53 12.45
CA ASN A 67 -8.61 21.52 13.31
C ASN A 67 -8.29 22.98 12.91
N PHE A 68 -7.52 23.19 11.84
CA PHE A 68 -7.18 24.51 11.33
C PHE A 68 -8.17 24.96 10.26
N GLY A 69 -8.39 26.26 10.21
CA GLY A 69 -9.08 26.91 9.11
C GLY A 69 -8.16 27.21 7.94
N GLU A 70 -8.74 27.54 6.80
CA GLU A 70 -8.00 28.01 5.62
C GLU A 70 -8.36 29.48 5.35
N LEU A 71 -7.34 30.33 5.18
CA LEU A 71 -7.52 31.71 4.71
C LEU A 71 -6.39 32.11 3.75
N ASN A 72 -6.73 32.36 2.48
CA ASN A 72 -5.79 32.78 1.43
C ASN A 72 -4.60 31.81 1.21
N GLY A 73 -4.88 30.51 1.22
CA GLY A 73 -3.93 29.41 1.05
C GLY A 73 -3.06 29.14 2.28
N ARG A 74 -3.40 29.68 3.46
CA ARG A 74 -2.62 29.51 4.70
C ARG A 74 -3.47 28.90 5.81
N PRO A 75 -2.87 28.00 6.62
CA PRO A 75 -3.53 27.51 7.83
C PRO A 75 -3.69 28.64 8.83
N VAL A 76 -4.91 28.82 9.33
CA VAL A 76 -5.26 29.80 10.38
C VAL A 76 -6.01 29.12 11.51
N ALA A 77 -6.17 29.83 12.63
CA ALA A 77 -7.04 29.37 13.70
C ALA A 77 -8.49 29.21 13.18
N PRO A 78 -9.24 28.17 13.59
CA PRO A 78 -10.56 27.88 13.05
C PRO A 78 -11.57 29.02 13.24
N GLU A 79 -11.40 29.90 14.23
CA GLU A 79 -12.28 31.07 14.43
C GLU A 79 -12.12 32.14 13.34
N LEU A 80 -11.03 32.07 12.56
CA LEU A 80 -10.71 33.02 11.50
C LEU A 80 -11.09 32.52 10.10
N SER A 81 -11.70 31.34 9.99
CA SER A 81 -12.12 30.75 8.72
C SER A 81 -13.54 30.16 8.81
N GLU A 82 -14.27 30.22 7.70
CA GLU A 82 -15.58 29.57 7.55
C GLU A 82 -15.44 28.08 7.22
N TYR A 83 -14.27 27.64 6.75
CA TYR A 83 -14.02 26.27 6.27
C TYR A 83 -12.82 25.62 6.96
N GLN A 84 -12.94 24.32 7.24
CA GLN A 84 -11.82 23.51 7.71
C GLN A 84 -10.80 23.26 6.60
N LEU A 85 -9.53 23.25 6.96
CA LEU A 85 -8.44 22.88 6.06
C LEU A 85 -8.36 21.35 5.95
N GLY A 86 -8.54 20.85 4.72
CA GLY A 86 -8.48 19.44 4.39
C GLY A 86 -7.48 19.12 3.28
N PHE A 87 -6.71 18.05 3.44
CA PHE A 87 -5.76 17.56 2.43
C PHE A 87 -6.32 16.33 1.72
N VAL A 88 -6.40 16.39 0.39
CA VAL A 88 -6.81 15.23 -0.43
C VAL A 88 -5.62 14.30 -0.59
N ILE A 89 -5.81 13.05 -0.19
CA ILE A 89 -4.83 11.97 -0.26
C ILE A 89 -5.43 10.89 -1.16
N ASN A 90 -4.61 10.29 -2.02
CA ASN A 90 -5.02 9.17 -2.86
C ASN A 90 -4.43 7.86 -2.30
N PRO A 91 -5.20 7.03 -1.56
CA PRO A 91 -4.75 5.72 -1.07
C PRO A 91 -4.39 4.72 -2.18
N GLY A 92 -4.86 4.97 -3.41
CA GLY A 92 -4.55 4.16 -4.59
C GLY A 92 -3.06 4.05 -4.89
N VAL A 93 -2.26 5.06 -4.52
CA VAL A 93 -0.79 5.01 -4.63
C VAL A 93 -0.15 3.95 -3.73
N LEU A 94 -0.92 3.32 -2.83
CA LEU A 94 -0.47 2.25 -1.94
C LEU A 94 -1.13 0.92 -2.30
N THR A 95 -2.44 0.95 -2.61
CA THR A 95 -3.20 -0.28 -2.87
C THR A 95 -2.96 -0.87 -4.25
N TYR A 96 -2.27 -0.17 -5.18
CA TYR A 96 -1.84 -0.77 -6.45
C TYR A 96 -0.88 -1.95 -6.27
N SER A 97 -0.29 -2.11 -5.08
CA SER A 97 0.46 -3.31 -4.69
C SER A 97 -0.39 -4.60 -4.84
N LEU A 98 -1.71 -4.52 -4.64
CA LEU A 98 -2.64 -5.64 -4.76
C LEU A 98 -2.83 -6.15 -6.20
N PRO A 99 -3.25 -5.35 -7.20
CA PRO A 99 -3.36 -5.83 -8.57
C PRO A 99 -2.02 -6.25 -9.16
N PHE A 100 -0.92 -5.61 -8.73
CA PHE A 100 0.42 -6.02 -9.13
C PHE A 100 0.79 -7.39 -8.57
N TYR A 101 0.57 -7.62 -7.27
CA TYR A 101 0.72 -8.94 -6.65
C TYR A 101 -0.21 -9.99 -7.30
N ALA A 102 -1.48 -9.67 -7.52
CA ALA A 102 -2.45 -10.54 -8.16
C ALA A 102 -1.97 -11.00 -9.54
N THR A 103 -1.44 -10.08 -10.34
CA THR A 103 -0.86 -10.38 -11.66
C THR A 103 0.22 -11.45 -11.55
N LEU A 104 1.22 -11.25 -10.68
CA LEU A 104 2.32 -12.20 -10.51
C LEU A 104 1.82 -13.54 -9.96
N HIS A 105 0.91 -13.48 -9.00
CA HIS A 105 0.34 -14.64 -8.31
C HIS A 105 -0.44 -15.55 -9.26
N PHE A 106 -1.36 -14.99 -10.05
CA PHE A 106 -2.18 -15.74 -11.00
C PHE A 106 -1.42 -16.10 -12.27
N ALA A 107 -0.34 -15.38 -12.60
CA ALA A 107 0.55 -15.77 -13.68
C ALA A 107 1.34 -17.05 -13.37
N THR A 108 1.47 -17.40 -12.08
CA THR A 108 2.27 -18.53 -11.60
C THR A 108 1.42 -19.79 -11.49
N GLN A 109 1.85 -20.90 -12.10
CA GLN A 109 1.17 -22.19 -11.97
C GLN A 109 1.44 -22.80 -10.58
N LYS A 110 0.37 -23.10 -9.83
CA LYS A 110 0.39 -23.72 -8.49
C LYS A 110 -0.90 -24.48 -8.18
N ASP A 111 -0.94 -25.28 -7.12
CA ASP A 111 -2.12 -26.09 -6.78
C ASP A 111 -3.17 -25.32 -5.95
N SER A 112 -2.73 -24.41 -5.07
CA SER A 112 -3.62 -23.60 -4.21
C SER A 112 -3.60 -22.11 -4.61
N TYR A 113 -4.58 -21.66 -5.40
CA TYR A 113 -4.59 -20.29 -5.90
C TYR A 113 -5.20 -19.28 -4.92
N LEU A 114 -6.37 -19.58 -4.35
CA LEU A 114 -7.15 -18.56 -3.63
C LEU A 114 -6.66 -18.32 -2.20
N ALA A 115 -6.33 -19.39 -1.46
CA ALA A 115 -5.90 -19.26 -0.06
C ALA A 115 -4.59 -18.46 0.05
N ASP A 116 -3.62 -18.75 -0.83
CA ASP A 116 -2.34 -18.04 -0.87
C ASP A 116 -2.52 -16.58 -1.27
N PHE A 117 -3.45 -16.29 -2.18
CA PHE A 117 -3.75 -14.93 -2.63
C PHE A 117 -4.33 -14.09 -1.48
N ILE A 118 -5.32 -14.64 -0.78
CA ILE A 118 -5.95 -13.98 0.36
C ILE A 118 -4.92 -13.73 1.47
N THR A 119 -4.09 -14.73 1.77
CA THR A 119 -3.00 -14.60 2.75
C THR A 119 -2.04 -13.48 2.35
N GLY A 120 -1.69 -13.40 1.07
CA GLY A 120 -0.83 -12.33 0.57
C GLY A 120 -1.48 -10.95 0.67
N ALA A 121 -2.76 -10.82 0.32
CA ALA A 121 -3.51 -9.57 0.47
C ALA A 121 -3.57 -9.11 1.93
N ILE A 122 -3.78 -10.03 2.88
CA ILE A 122 -3.76 -9.75 4.32
C ILE A 122 -2.38 -9.26 4.77
N ILE A 123 -1.29 -9.82 4.24
CA ILE A 123 0.09 -9.39 4.56
C ILE A 123 0.39 -8.00 3.99
N LEU A 124 -0.12 -7.67 2.80
CA LEU A 124 0.07 -6.35 2.19
C LEU A 124 -0.73 -5.26 2.90
N PHE A 125 -1.87 -5.59 3.50
CA PHE A 125 -2.75 -4.63 4.17
C PHE A 125 -2.07 -3.77 5.27
N PRO A 126 -1.32 -4.31 6.25
CA PRO A 126 -0.62 -3.49 7.23
C PRO A 126 0.43 -2.57 6.58
N LEU A 127 1.02 -2.95 5.45
CA LEU A 127 1.96 -2.09 4.71
C LEU A 127 1.23 -0.91 4.05
N VAL A 128 0.02 -1.14 3.53
CA VAL A 128 -0.86 -0.06 3.05
C VAL A 128 -1.20 0.90 4.19
N LEU A 129 -1.53 0.39 5.38
CA LEU A 129 -1.81 1.24 6.55
C LEU A 129 -0.60 2.10 6.93
N LEU A 130 0.60 1.52 7.00
CA LEU A 130 1.83 2.26 7.29
C LEU A 130 2.14 3.31 6.22
N GLY A 131 1.95 2.97 4.94
CA GLY A 131 2.07 3.91 3.83
C GLY A 131 1.09 5.08 3.95
N LEU A 132 -0.15 4.82 4.37
CA LEU A 132 -1.19 5.83 4.50
C LEU A 132 -0.90 6.78 5.67
N LEU A 133 -0.47 6.24 6.81
CA LEU A 133 0.00 7.04 7.94
C LEU A 133 1.18 7.93 7.51
N SER A 134 2.11 7.38 6.74
CA SER A 134 3.23 8.14 6.23
C SER A 134 2.85 9.25 5.26
N LEU A 135 1.85 9.01 4.39
CA LEU A 135 1.28 10.04 3.51
C LEU A 135 0.68 11.17 4.35
N CYS A 136 -0.12 10.84 5.36
CA CYS A 136 -0.75 11.82 6.23
C CYS A 136 0.29 12.66 6.97
N LEU A 137 1.31 12.02 7.57
CA LEU A 137 2.41 12.72 8.23
C LEU A 137 3.16 13.66 7.29
N LYS A 138 3.40 13.22 6.04
CA LYS A 138 4.03 14.07 5.01
C LYS A 138 3.14 15.27 4.69
N GLU A 139 1.84 15.09 4.48
CA GLU A 139 0.94 16.21 4.19
C GLU A 139 0.88 17.20 5.35
N LEU A 140 0.79 16.74 6.60
CA LEU A 140 0.81 17.60 7.77
C LEU A 140 2.14 18.37 7.88
N MET A 141 3.27 17.68 7.74
CA MET A 141 4.60 18.31 7.80
C MET A 141 4.79 19.38 6.71
N VAL A 142 4.41 19.08 5.47
CA VAL A 142 4.66 19.99 4.33
C VAL A 142 3.70 21.17 4.33
N ASN A 143 2.42 20.96 4.60
CA ASN A 143 1.40 22.00 4.46
C ASN A 143 1.17 22.81 5.75
N LEU A 144 1.29 22.19 6.93
CA LEU A 144 1.17 22.92 8.20
C LEU A 144 2.51 23.47 8.69
N GLY A 145 3.63 22.87 8.26
CA GLY A 145 4.97 23.35 8.60
C GLY A 145 5.18 23.43 10.11
N GLY A 146 5.53 24.62 10.61
CA GLY A 146 5.76 24.88 12.03
C GLY A 146 4.56 24.54 12.92
N LEU A 147 3.33 24.75 12.45
CA LEU A 147 2.12 24.44 13.22
C LEU A 147 2.00 22.95 13.57
N PHE A 148 2.58 22.07 12.76
CA PHE A 148 2.69 20.65 13.05
C PHE A 148 4.02 20.32 13.72
N MET A 149 5.14 20.80 13.18
CA MET A 149 6.48 20.40 13.64
C MET A 149 6.84 20.89 15.05
N GLU A 150 6.20 21.93 15.56
CA GLU A 150 6.41 22.46 16.91
C GLU A 150 5.55 21.76 17.98
N THR A 151 4.61 20.90 17.57
CA THR A 151 3.78 20.14 18.50
C THR A 151 4.55 19.00 19.17
N ALA A 152 4.26 18.75 20.44
CA ALA A 152 4.84 17.64 21.18
C ALA A 152 4.52 16.29 20.49
N ARG A 153 5.48 15.34 20.53
CA ARG A 153 5.37 13.97 19.99
C ARG A 153 5.40 13.86 18.45
N VAL A 154 5.64 14.94 17.74
CA VAL A 154 5.90 14.90 16.29
C VAL A 154 7.35 14.43 16.05
N PRO A 155 7.57 13.38 15.23
CA PRO A 155 8.91 12.98 14.83
C PRO A 155 9.61 14.09 14.04
N ASN A 156 10.95 14.13 14.08
CA ASN A 156 11.72 15.07 13.26
C ASN A 156 11.36 14.89 11.76
N GLY A 157 11.35 15.99 10.99
CA GLY A 157 11.02 15.99 9.57
C GLY A 157 11.88 15.04 8.73
N THR A 158 13.15 14.81 9.08
CA THR A 158 13.99 13.81 8.40
C THR A 158 13.42 12.40 8.55
N PHE A 159 12.91 12.05 9.73
CA PHE A 159 12.28 10.77 9.97
C PHE A 159 11.00 10.65 9.13
N ILE A 160 10.15 11.68 9.13
CA ILE A 160 8.90 11.68 8.34
C ILE A 160 9.21 11.52 6.85
N ALA A 161 10.22 12.23 6.34
CA ALA A 161 10.63 12.14 4.94
C ALA A 161 11.16 10.74 4.57
N LEU A 162 11.99 10.13 5.40
CA LEU A 162 12.48 8.76 5.17
C LEU A 162 11.36 7.73 5.29
N PHE A 163 10.48 7.90 6.27
CA PHE A 163 9.30 7.05 6.47
C PHE A 163 8.40 7.09 5.22
N TYR A 164 8.21 8.28 4.63
CA TYR A 164 7.48 8.45 3.37
C TYR A 164 8.18 7.78 2.19
N GLN A 165 9.49 8.05 2.00
CA GLN A 165 10.24 7.44 0.90
C GLN A 165 10.18 5.92 0.96
N LEU A 166 10.36 5.34 2.14
CA LEU A 166 10.28 3.89 2.33
C LEU A 166 8.87 3.36 2.07
N ASN A 167 7.87 3.86 2.79
CA ASN A 167 6.54 3.23 2.81
C ASN A 167 5.65 3.59 1.61
N VAL A 168 5.93 4.67 0.90
CA VAL A 168 5.13 5.13 -0.24
C VAL A 168 5.83 4.88 -1.57
N LEU A 169 7.15 5.07 -1.65
CA LEU A 169 7.87 4.95 -2.93
C LEU A 169 8.46 3.55 -3.15
N ILE A 170 8.94 2.90 -2.09
CA ILE A 170 9.63 1.61 -2.20
C ILE A 170 8.69 0.44 -1.91
N VAL A 171 8.08 0.44 -0.72
CA VAL A 171 7.30 -0.71 -0.21
C VAL A 171 6.15 -1.13 -1.15
N PRO A 172 5.31 -0.24 -1.71
CA PRO A 172 4.20 -0.66 -2.56
C PRO A 172 4.64 -1.39 -3.83
N THR A 173 5.85 -1.14 -4.32
CA THR A 173 6.44 -1.83 -5.47
C THR A 173 7.14 -3.13 -5.06
N VAL A 174 7.94 -3.07 -3.98
CA VAL A 174 8.87 -4.17 -3.63
C VAL A 174 8.17 -5.27 -2.83
N ALA A 175 7.32 -4.91 -1.87
CA ALA A 175 6.60 -5.88 -1.04
C ALA A 175 5.80 -6.92 -1.83
N PRO A 176 4.99 -6.56 -2.85
CA PRO A 176 4.27 -7.56 -3.64
C PRO A 176 5.20 -8.52 -4.39
N ILE A 177 6.37 -8.06 -4.87
CA ILE A 177 7.37 -8.92 -5.54
C ILE A 177 7.98 -9.90 -4.54
N LEU A 178 8.41 -9.41 -3.38
CA LEU A 178 9.03 -10.24 -2.34
C LEU A 178 8.05 -11.28 -1.82
N LEU A 179 6.80 -10.88 -1.58
CA LEU A 179 5.73 -11.76 -1.14
C LEU A 179 5.42 -12.85 -2.19
N TRP A 180 5.29 -12.45 -3.45
CA TRP A 180 5.13 -13.39 -4.56
C TRP A 180 6.30 -14.36 -4.67
N ALA A 181 7.54 -13.86 -4.61
CA ALA A 181 8.74 -14.69 -4.70
C ALA A 181 8.82 -15.68 -3.54
N TRP A 182 8.47 -15.24 -2.33
CA TRP A 182 8.41 -16.11 -1.16
C TRP A 182 7.36 -17.22 -1.31
N GLN A 183 6.13 -16.88 -1.73
CA GLN A 183 5.07 -17.87 -1.95
C GLN A 183 5.34 -18.80 -3.15
N SER A 184 6.06 -18.32 -4.15
CA SER A 184 6.35 -19.07 -5.38
C SER A 184 7.69 -19.82 -5.32
N ARG A 185 8.38 -19.82 -4.18
CA ARG A 185 9.73 -20.39 -4.02
C ARG A 185 9.85 -21.86 -4.40
N ASP A 186 8.77 -22.61 -4.23
CA ASP A 186 8.74 -24.05 -4.50
C ASP A 186 8.29 -24.39 -5.92
N THR A 187 7.87 -23.40 -6.70
CA THR A 187 7.41 -23.60 -8.08
C THR A 187 8.58 -23.86 -9.03
N ALA A 188 8.31 -24.61 -10.10
CA ALA A 188 9.30 -24.88 -11.15
C ALA A 188 9.82 -23.58 -11.81
N LEU A 189 9.01 -22.52 -11.83
CA LEU A 189 9.38 -21.20 -12.33
C LEU A 189 10.54 -20.61 -11.52
N LEU A 190 10.38 -20.47 -10.20
CA LEU A 190 11.36 -19.77 -9.37
C LEU A 190 12.63 -20.59 -9.16
N ARG A 191 12.49 -21.91 -8.99
CA ARG A 191 13.64 -22.83 -8.95
C ARG A 191 14.42 -22.81 -10.26
N GLY A 192 13.70 -22.75 -11.38
CA GLY A 192 14.29 -22.56 -12.71
C GLY A 192 15.06 -21.25 -12.84
N LEU A 193 14.51 -20.13 -12.35
CA LEU A 193 15.20 -18.83 -12.35
C LEU A 193 16.48 -18.84 -11.49
N LEU A 194 16.45 -19.52 -10.35
CA LEU A 194 17.54 -19.56 -9.38
C LEU A 194 18.54 -20.71 -9.59
N ASN A 195 18.40 -21.50 -10.66
CA ASN A 195 19.22 -22.71 -10.91
C ASN A 195 19.20 -23.71 -9.73
N LEU A 196 18.09 -23.81 -9.00
CA LEU A 196 17.94 -24.74 -7.89
C LEU A 196 17.50 -26.12 -8.40
N PRO A 197 17.94 -27.21 -7.74
CA PRO A 197 17.51 -28.55 -8.10
C PRO A 197 15.97 -28.72 -7.95
N PRO A 198 15.35 -29.58 -8.79
CA PRO A 198 13.94 -29.92 -8.66
C PRO A 198 13.68 -30.48 -7.26
N ARG A 199 12.46 -30.26 -6.76
CA ARG A 199 12.06 -30.76 -5.44
C ARG A 199 12.20 -32.28 -5.46
N SER A 200 12.93 -32.83 -4.49
CA SER A 200 12.95 -34.27 -4.26
C SER A 200 11.58 -34.66 -3.73
N ASP A 201 10.76 -35.26 -4.58
CA ASP A 201 9.55 -35.95 -4.13
C ASP A 201 10.01 -37.14 -3.30
N GLY A 202 10.01 -36.96 -1.99
CA GLY A 202 10.63 -37.89 -1.05
C GLY A 202 10.00 -37.76 0.31
N GLU A 203 8.72 -38.12 0.39
CA GLU A 203 8.06 -38.78 1.53
C GLU A 203 6.66 -39.27 1.10
N GLU A 204 6.62 -40.10 0.04
CA GLU A 204 5.74 -41.26 0.09
C GLU A 204 6.53 -42.34 0.85
N VAL A 205 6.37 -42.39 2.16
CA VAL A 205 6.74 -43.57 2.94
C VAL A 205 5.60 -43.89 3.90
N ALA A 206 4.87 -44.94 3.51
CA ALA A 206 4.08 -45.89 4.33
C ALA A 206 2.95 -45.34 5.22
#